data_AF-A0A7V9DLW9-F1
#
_entry.id   AF-A0A7V9DLW9-F1
#
_cell.length_a   1.000
_cell.length_b   1.000
_cell.length_c   1.000
_cell.angle_alpha   90.00
_cell.angle_beta   90.00
_cell.angle_gamma   90.00
#
_symmetry.space_group_name_H-M   'P 1'
#
loop_
_entity.id
_entity.type
_entity.pdbx_description
1 polymer ?
#
loop_
_entity_poly.entity_id
_entity_poly.type
_entity_poly.pdbx_seq_one_letter_code
_entity_poly.pdbx_strand_id
1 'polypeptide(L)'
;MRFLVVLPPVAAVLLAVHGLATADDGKPAEADEQHQAGQAAPGGELGATLYATQCASCHGVTGEGVDDRGPDLIDEGEAAVDFALRTGRMPAANTTAQVAAGPVRYNEQEIVALVEHVGAFGDGPDIPDVDAAAGDLVAGGRLYRLNCAACHVASGAGAAIGAERQASSLMSSTPTEIGEAIIVGPGAMPSFGSFTPSDINDVAAYVTELQERDTTGLVAFGGAGPVAEGLAAWMLGLIPLIAITRWIGSPHEGRDIEADEEQP
;
A
#
# COMPACT_ATOMS: atom_id res chain seq x y z
N MET A 1 -49.74 -1.00 60.10
CA MET A 1 -49.76 0.09 59.10
C MET A 1 -49.43 -0.53 57.75
N ARG A 2 -50.44 -1.00 57.01
CA ARG A 2 -51.15 -0.30 55.91
C ARG A 2 -50.28 -0.09 54.64
N PHE A 3 -50.50 -1.03 53.71
CA PHE A 3 -50.40 -0.99 52.25
C PHE A 3 -50.45 0.39 51.58
N LEU A 4 -49.74 0.54 50.45
CA LEU A 4 -50.36 0.71 49.11
C LEU A 4 -49.31 0.94 48.00
N VAL A 5 -48.99 -0.12 47.26
CA VAL A 5 -48.57 -0.01 45.85
C VAL A 5 -49.86 -0.13 45.03
N VAL A 6 -50.19 0.91 44.27
CA VAL A 6 -51.34 0.93 43.37
C VAL A 6 -50.85 0.72 41.94
N LEU A 7 -51.24 -0.41 41.36
CA LEU A 7 -51.28 -0.63 39.91
C LEU A 7 -52.72 -1.07 39.58
N PRO A 8 -53.46 -0.35 38.73
CA PRO A 8 -54.68 -0.84 38.12
C PRO A 8 -54.44 -1.37 36.69
N PRO A 9 -55.42 -2.11 36.13
CA PRO A 9 -55.17 -3.29 35.32
C PRO A 9 -55.23 -3.06 33.80
N VAL A 10 -54.48 -3.92 33.10
CA VAL A 10 -54.55 -4.14 31.66
C VAL A 10 -55.94 -4.72 31.32
N ALA A 11 -56.75 -3.94 30.61
CA ALA A 11 -58.00 -4.41 30.03
C ALA A 11 -57.73 -4.99 28.63
N ALA A 12 -57.89 -6.30 28.51
CA ALA A 12 -57.98 -6.99 27.23
C ALA A 12 -59.40 -6.83 26.67
N VAL A 13 -59.52 -6.33 25.45
CA VAL A 13 -60.73 -6.45 24.62
C VAL A 13 -60.31 -6.99 23.26
N LEU A 14 -60.70 -8.24 23.03
CA LEU A 14 -60.68 -8.92 21.73
C LEU A 14 -61.88 -8.44 20.91
N LEU A 15 -61.65 -7.97 19.69
CA LEU A 15 -62.66 -7.89 18.64
C LEU A 15 -62.06 -8.42 17.34
N ALA A 16 -62.47 -9.64 16.98
CA ALA A 16 -62.29 -10.21 15.67
C ALA A 16 -63.37 -9.63 14.73
N VAL A 17 -62.95 -9.01 13.62
CA VAL A 17 -63.81 -8.74 12.48
C VAL A 17 -63.15 -9.34 11.25
N HIS A 18 -63.86 -10.27 10.63
CA HIS A 18 -63.56 -10.88 9.35
C HIS A 18 -63.80 -9.85 8.23
N GLY A 19 -62.80 -9.64 7.37
CA GLY A 19 -62.93 -8.86 6.14
C GLY A 19 -62.29 -9.62 4.99
N LEU A 20 -63.10 -9.99 4.01
CA LEU A 20 -62.77 -10.75 2.81
C LEU A 20 -61.67 -10.07 1.98
N ALA A 21 -60.68 -10.86 1.55
CA ALA A 21 -59.76 -10.50 0.49
C ALA A 21 -60.47 -10.52 -0.86
N THR A 22 -60.48 -9.39 -1.57
CA THR A 22 -60.66 -9.34 -3.02
C THR A 22 -59.28 -9.17 -3.64
N ALA A 23 -58.82 -10.19 -4.36
CA ALA A 23 -57.68 -10.07 -5.26
C ALA A 23 -58.09 -9.15 -6.43
N ASP A 24 -57.37 -8.04 -6.60
CA ASP A 24 -57.38 -7.24 -7.82
C ASP A 24 -56.13 -7.63 -8.61
N ASP A 25 -56.33 -8.18 -9.81
CA ASP A 25 -55.29 -8.55 -10.77
C ASP A 25 -54.70 -7.28 -11.39
N GLY A 26 -53.89 -6.57 -10.61
CA GLY A 26 -53.10 -5.42 -11.03
C GLY A 26 -51.81 -5.87 -11.73
N LYS A 27 -51.90 -6.14 -13.02
CA LYS A 27 -50.78 -6.33 -13.95
C LYS A 27 -49.81 -5.12 -13.85
N PRO A 28 -48.53 -5.28 -13.46
CA PRO A 28 -47.61 -4.16 -13.44
C PRO A 28 -47.32 -3.72 -14.88
N ALA A 29 -47.51 -2.42 -15.14
CA ALA A 29 -47.18 -1.79 -16.40
C ALA A 29 -45.67 -1.88 -16.65
N GLU A 30 -45.32 -2.46 -17.79
CA GLU A 30 -43.99 -2.40 -18.39
C GLU A 30 -43.64 -0.92 -18.59
N ALA A 31 -42.71 -0.42 -17.78
CA ALA A 31 -42.05 0.85 -18.04
C ALA A 31 -41.03 0.59 -19.15
N ASP A 32 -41.31 1.15 -20.32
CA ASP A 32 -40.38 1.31 -21.43
C ASP A 32 -39.12 2.04 -20.93
N GLU A 33 -38.08 1.29 -20.57
CA GLU A 33 -36.71 1.83 -20.49
C GLU A 33 -36.22 2.08 -21.91
N GLN A 34 -36.64 3.22 -22.45
CA GLN A 34 -35.99 3.83 -23.59
C GLN A 34 -34.56 4.18 -23.19
N HIS A 35 -33.66 3.31 -23.63
CA HIS A 35 -32.22 3.47 -23.67
C HIS A 35 -31.87 4.87 -24.19
N GLN A 36 -31.58 5.81 -23.27
CA GLN A 36 -30.94 7.07 -23.60
C GLN A 36 -29.48 6.77 -23.93
N ALA A 37 -29.21 6.57 -25.20
CA ALA A 37 -27.90 6.83 -25.77
C ALA A 37 -27.64 8.34 -25.67
N GLY A 38 -26.67 8.76 -24.86
CA GLY A 38 -26.11 10.12 -24.94
C GLY A 38 -25.99 10.93 -23.65
N GLN A 39 -26.01 10.34 -22.45
CA GLN A 39 -25.33 10.97 -21.31
C GLN A 39 -23.88 10.48 -21.28
N ALA A 40 -22.93 11.42 -21.39
CA ALA A 40 -21.54 11.14 -21.03
C ALA A 40 -21.53 10.50 -19.64
N ALA A 41 -20.73 9.45 -19.47
CA ALA A 41 -20.63 8.75 -18.20
C ALA A 41 -20.35 9.76 -17.06
N PRO A 42 -20.94 9.60 -15.87
CA PRO A 42 -20.72 10.52 -14.74
C PRO A 42 -19.25 10.69 -14.35
N GLY A 43 -18.36 9.77 -14.78
CA GLY A 43 -16.90 9.89 -14.63
C GLY A 43 -16.27 10.99 -15.48
N GLY A 44 -16.74 11.22 -16.71
CA GLY A 44 -16.10 12.18 -17.63
C GLY A 44 -16.20 13.64 -17.18
N GLU A 45 -17.38 14.07 -16.68
CA GLU A 45 -17.57 15.44 -16.18
C GLU A 45 -16.89 15.66 -14.82
N LEU A 46 -16.93 14.64 -13.94
CA LEU A 46 -16.24 14.68 -12.65
C LEU A 46 -14.73 14.81 -12.84
N GLY A 47 -14.14 13.95 -13.68
CA GLY A 47 -12.71 13.93 -13.98
C GLY A 47 -12.24 15.26 -14.56
N ALA A 48 -12.95 15.78 -15.56
CA ALA A 48 -12.66 17.07 -16.17
C ALA A 48 -12.73 18.23 -15.16
N THR A 49 -13.72 18.22 -14.27
CA THR A 49 -13.89 19.26 -13.25
C THR A 49 -12.76 19.21 -12.20
N LEU A 50 -12.44 18.02 -11.71
CA LEU A 50 -11.34 17.83 -10.75
C LEU A 50 -10.00 18.23 -11.38
N TYR A 51 -9.74 17.78 -12.61
CA TYR A 51 -8.51 18.09 -13.33
C TYR A 51 -8.34 19.60 -13.55
N ALA A 52 -9.38 20.27 -14.06
CA ALA A 52 -9.35 21.70 -14.33
C ALA A 52 -9.12 22.54 -13.07
N THR A 53 -9.63 22.09 -11.92
CA THR A 53 -9.54 22.84 -10.65
C THR A 53 -8.28 22.54 -9.85
N GLN A 54 -7.69 21.34 -9.99
CA GLN A 54 -6.63 20.87 -9.09
C GLN A 54 -5.32 20.49 -9.79
N CYS A 55 -5.34 20.16 -11.09
CA CYS A 55 -4.19 19.59 -11.81
C CYS A 55 -3.68 20.51 -12.92
N ALA A 56 -4.58 21.13 -13.69
CA ALA A 56 -4.25 21.87 -14.92
C ALA A 56 -3.27 23.04 -14.72
N SER A 57 -3.19 23.61 -13.52
CA SER A 57 -2.24 24.70 -13.22
C SER A 57 -0.77 24.27 -13.24
N CYS A 58 -0.49 22.96 -13.09
CA CYS A 58 0.85 22.39 -13.16
C CYS A 58 1.04 21.48 -14.37
N HIS A 59 -0.02 20.77 -14.81
CA HIS A 59 0.05 19.80 -15.90
C HIS A 59 -0.53 20.32 -17.23
N GLY A 60 -0.94 21.58 -17.30
CA GLY A 60 -1.55 22.14 -18.52
C GLY A 60 -3.02 21.75 -18.67
N VAL A 61 -3.75 22.47 -19.51
CA VAL A 61 -5.21 22.24 -19.69
C VAL A 61 -5.50 21.01 -20.55
N THR A 62 -4.54 20.59 -21.36
CA THR A 62 -4.59 19.42 -22.24
C THR A 62 -3.58 18.35 -21.85
N GLY A 63 -3.01 18.45 -20.64
CA GLY A 63 -2.03 17.49 -20.14
C GLY A 63 -0.59 17.79 -20.56
N GLU A 64 -0.34 18.82 -21.38
CA GLU A 64 0.95 19.11 -22.04
C GLU A 64 2.12 19.45 -21.11
N GLY A 65 1.86 19.52 -19.80
CA GLY A 65 2.83 19.93 -18.80
C GLY A 65 3.05 21.44 -18.76
N VAL A 66 3.68 21.89 -17.68
CA VAL A 66 4.13 23.28 -17.55
C VAL A 66 5.54 23.27 -17.02
N ASP A 67 6.46 23.89 -17.78
CA ASP A 67 7.87 24.03 -17.41
C ASP A 67 8.02 24.50 -15.96
N ASP A 68 8.93 23.86 -15.23
CA ASP A 68 9.24 24.10 -13.81
C ASP A 68 8.06 23.91 -12.82
N ARG A 69 6.91 23.37 -13.26
CA ARG A 69 5.74 23.10 -12.40
C ARG A 69 5.30 21.65 -12.37
N GLY A 70 5.13 21.04 -13.53
CA GLY A 70 4.60 19.68 -13.63
C GLY A 70 4.95 19.06 -14.98
N PRO A 71 5.24 17.74 -15.00
CA PRO A 71 5.52 17.03 -16.23
C PRO A 71 4.29 16.99 -17.14
N ASP A 72 4.55 16.69 -18.41
CA ASP A 72 3.55 16.27 -19.38
C ASP A 72 2.86 14.99 -18.88
N LEU A 73 1.57 14.86 -19.13
CA LEU A 73 0.74 13.69 -18.80
C LEU A 73 0.31 12.91 -20.05
N ILE A 74 0.51 13.48 -21.24
CA ILE A 74 0.13 12.85 -22.52
C ILE A 74 0.93 11.56 -22.72
N ASP A 75 2.24 11.60 -22.48
CA ASP A 75 3.14 10.46 -22.65
C ASP A 75 3.22 9.55 -21.40
N GLU A 76 2.85 10.05 -20.22
CA GLU A 76 2.95 9.31 -18.95
C GLU A 76 1.81 8.29 -18.76
N GLY A 77 0.62 8.56 -19.32
CA GLY A 77 -0.50 7.62 -19.37
C GLY A 77 -1.26 7.40 -18.07
N GLU A 78 -2.28 6.54 -18.15
CA GLU A 78 -3.20 6.22 -17.05
C GLU A 78 -2.48 5.61 -15.85
N ALA A 79 -1.55 4.69 -16.08
CA ALA A 79 -0.80 4.00 -15.02
C ALA A 79 0.03 4.95 -14.15
N ALA A 80 0.64 5.98 -14.75
CA ALA A 80 1.44 6.94 -13.99
C ALA A 80 0.55 7.81 -13.08
N VAL A 81 -0.63 8.20 -13.57
CA VAL A 81 -1.60 8.99 -12.81
C VAL A 81 -2.21 8.18 -11.69
N ASP A 82 -2.69 6.97 -11.97
CA ASP A 82 -3.29 6.09 -10.96
C ASP A 82 -2.28 5.79 -9.84
N PHE A 83 -1.05 5.38 -10.20
CA PHE A 83 0.03 5.18 -9.24
C PHE A 83 0.31 6.43 -8.39
N ALA A 84 0.42 7.60 -9.02
CA ALA A 84 0.74 8.84 -8.30
C ALA A 84 -0.37 9.26 -7.33
N LEU A 85 -1.64 9.08 -7.71
CA LEU A 85 -2.80 9.43 -6.88
C LEU A 85 -3.02 8.41 -5.76
N ARG A 86 -2.99 7.10 -6.06
CA ARG A 86 -3.21 6.02 -5.07
C ARG A 86 -2.12 5.94 -4.02
N THR A 87 -0.88 6.24 -4.41
CA THR A 87 0.22 6.31 -3.44
C THR A 87 0.33 7.66 -2.72
N GLY A 88 -0.59 8.59 -3.01
CA GLY A 88 -0.65 9.91 -2.39
C GLY A 88 0.55 10.80 -2.70
N ARG A 89 1.30 10.51 -3.76
CA ARG A 89 2.40 11.35 -4.26
C ARG A 89 1.86 12.59 -4.94
N MET A 90 0.72 12.48 -5.60
CA MET A 90 -0.02 13.61 -6.14
C MET A 90 -1.32 13.85 -5.36
N PRO A 91 -1.69 15.13 -5.11
CA PRO A 91 -0.97 16.36 -5.49
C PRO A 91 0.28 16.60 -4.62
N ALA A 92 1.41 16.87 -5.27
CA ALA A 92 2.68 17.07 -4.57
C ALA A 92 2.70 18.41 -3.82
N ALA A 93 3.14 18.40 -2.56
CA ALA A 93 3.30 19.62 -1.76
C ALA A 93 4.52 20.46 -2.19
N ASN A 94 5.50 19.84 -2.86
CA ASN A 94 6.70 20.48 -3.38
C ASN A 94 7.23 19.69 -4.58
N THR A 95 8.00 20.36 -5.45
CA THR A 95 8.63 19.79 -6.65
C THR A 95 10.06 19.31 -6.38
N THR A 96 10.27 18.63 -5.25
CA THR A 96 11.59 18.05 -4.93
C THR A 96 11.97 16.96 -5.92
N ALA A 97 13.26 16.61 -5.99
CA ALA A 97 13.78 15.59 -6.88
C ALA A 97 13.16 14.20 -6.70
N GLN A 98 12.49 13.95 -5.56
CA GLN A 98 11.73 12.74 -5.32
C GLN A 98 10.49 13.07 -4.49
N VAL A 99 9.31 12.91 -5.08
CA VAL A 99 8.04 13.11 -4.38
C VAL A 99 7.77 11.92 -3.46
N ALA A 100 7.72 12.20 -2.15
CA ALA A 100 7.42 11.20 -1.14
C ALA A 100 5.94 10.78 -1.19
N ALA A 101 5.67 9.53 -0.85
CA ALA A 101 4.30 9.08 -0.62
C ALA A 101 3.67 9.85 0.54
N GLY A 102 2.38 10.16 0.41
CA GLY A 102 1.63 10.98 1.36
C GLY A 102 0.22 10.44 1.58
N PRO A 103 -0.62 11.16 2.34
CA PRO A 103 -2.03 10.80 2.47
C PRO A 103 -2.73 10.89 1.12
N VAL A 104 -3.42 9.82 0.74
CA VAL A 104 -4.30 9.80 -0.45
C VAL A 104 -5.37 10.87 -0.28
N ARG A 105 -5.48 11.77 -1.26
CA ARG A 105 -6.36 12.95 -1.21
C ARG A 105 -7.71 12.74 -1.89
N TYR A 106 -7.78 11.75 -2.76
CA TYR A 106 -8.94 11.44 -3.58
C TYR A 106 -9.52 10.10 -3.15
N ASN A 107 -10.84 9.98 -3.23
CA ASN A 107 -11.50 8.69 -3.09
C ASN A 107 -11.47 7.91 -4.42
N GLU A 108 -11.86 6.63 -4.37
CA GLU A 108 -11.83 5.74 -5.54
C GLU A 108 -12.52 6.31 -6.79
N GLN A 109 -13.71 6.91 -6.62
CA GLN A 109 -14.48 7.45 -7.75
C GLN A 109 -13.78 8.66 -8.38
N GLU A 110 -13.12 9.48 -7.55
CA GLU A 110 -12.36 10.64 -8.01
C GLU A 110 -11.07 10.22 -8.73
N ILE A 111 -10.38 9.20 -8.22
CA ILE A 111 -9.16 8.65 -8.85
C ILE A 111 -9.51 8.10 -10.23
N VAL A 112 -10.51 7.21 -10.32
CA VAL A 112 -10.94 6.63 -11.60
C VAL A 112 -11.36 7.70 -12.59
N ALA A 113 -12.12 8.71 -12.15
CA ALA A 113 -12.54 9.80 -13.02
C ALA A 113 -11.36 10.66 -13.52
N LEU A 114 -10.37 10.93 -12.67
CA LEU A 114 -9.15 11.65 -13.06
C LEU A 114 -8.31 10.84 -14.04
N VAL A 115 -8.15 9.53 -13.80
CA VAL A 115 -7.41 8.62 -14.67
C VAL A 115 -8.08 8.56 -16.05
N GLU A 116 -9.39 8.31 -16.11
CA GLU A 116 -10.16 8.28 -17.37
C GLU A 116 -10.05 9.61 -18.13
N HIS A 117 -10.06 10.74 -17.41
CA HIS A 117 -9.89 12.05 -18.03
C HIS A 117 -8.50 12.25 -18.63
N VAL A 118 -7.44 11.83 -17.94
CA VAL A 118 -6.06 11.95 -18.44
C VAL A 118 -5.79 10.95 -19.56
N GLY A 119 -6.37 9.74 -19.51
CA GLY A 119 -6.29 8.76 -20.59
C GLY A 119 -6.85 9.28 -21.92
N ALA A 120 -7.72 10.30 -21.89
CA ALA A 120 -8.21 10.95 -23.12
C ALA A 120 -7.18 11.91 -23.78
N PHE A 121 -6.06 12.22 -23.12
CA PHE A 121 -5.05 13.16 -23.65
C PHE A 121 -4.01 12.49 -24.57
N GLY A 122 -3.71 11.21 -24.38
CA GLY A 122 -2.64 10.53 -25.12
C GLY A 122 -2.68 9.00 -25.00
N ASP A 123 -1.70 8.35 -25.65
CA ASP A 123 -1.58 6.89 -25.73
C ASP A 123 -0.49 6.34 -24.78
N GLY A 124 -0.32 6.97 -23.60
CA GLY A 124 0.59 6.50 -22.56
C GLY A 124 0.18 5.12 -22.00
N PRO A 125 1.00 4.50 -21.14
CA PRO A 125 0.73 3.15 -20.62
C PRO A 125 -0.58 3.08 -19.81
N ASP A 126 -1.41 2.09 -20.16
CA ASP A 126 -2.61 1.70 -19.41
C ASP A 126 -2.24 1.08 -18.04
N ILE A 127 -3.18 1.12 -17.09
CA ILE A 127 -3.06 0.40 -15.82
C ILE A 127 -2.94 -1.11 -16.12
N PRO A 128 -1.88 -1.80 -15.64
CA PRO A 128 -1.69 -3.20 -15.91
C PRO A 128 -2.70 -4.05 -15.12
N ASP A 129 -3.27 -5.06 -15.77
CA ASP A 129 -4.04 -6.11 -15.09
C ASP A 129 -3.07 -7.08 -14.40
N VAL A 130 -2.90 -6.91 -13.09
CA VAL A 130 -1.96 -7.69 -12.27
C VAL A 130 -2.70 -8.75 -11.47
N ASP A 131 -2.45 -10.01 -11.82
CA ASP A 131 -2.91 -11.17 -11.05
C ASP A 131 -1.73 -11.85 -10.34
N ALA A 132 -1.47 -11.41 -9.11
CA ALA A 132 -0.44 -11.98 -8.26
C ALA A 132 -0.71 -13.46 -7.89
N ALA A 133 -1.97 -13.92 -7.90
CA ALA A 133 -2.27 -15.31 -7.59
C ALA A 133 -1.91 -16.27 -8.74
N ALA A 134 -1.82 -15.74 -9.97
CA ALA A 134 -1.39 -16.48 -11.15
C ALA A 134 0.15 -16.50 -11.35
N GLY A 135 0.91 -15.73 -10.58
CA GLY A 135 2.36 -15.61 -10.75
C GLY A 135 3.20 -16.79 -10.24
N ASP A 136 4.33 -17.05 -10.88
CA ASP A 136 5.35 -18.02 -10.46
C ASP A 136 6.35 -17.38 -9.49
N LEU A 137 6.31 -17.80 -8.22
CA LEU A 137 7.20 -17.30 -7.16
C LEU A 137 8.70 -17.51 -7.44
N VAL A 138 9.07 -18.58 -8.15
CA VAL A 138 10.48 -18.88 -8.47
C VAL A 138 10.99 -17.94 -9.56
N ALA A 139 10.18 -17.74 -10.60
CA ALA A 139 10.48 -16.77 -11.66
C ALA A 139 10.51 -15.34 -11.11
N GLY A 140 9.49 -14.97 -10.33
CA GLY A 140 9.36 -13.67 -9.68
C GLY A 140 10.53 -13.35 -8.76
N GLY A 141 10.91 -14.30 -7.91
CA GLY A 141 12.08 -14.14 -7.04
C GLY A 141 13.39 -13.97 -7.82
N ARG A 142 13.53 -14.61 -8.98
CA ARG A 142 14.69 -14.39 -9.86
C ARG A 142 14.67 -12.99 -10.45
N LEU A 143 13.54 -12.56 -11.02
CA LEU A 143 13.37 -11.23 -11.62
C LEU A 143 13.62 -10.13 -10.58
N TYR A 144 13.02 -10.24 -9.39
CA TYR A 144 13.18 -9.30 -8.30
C TYR A 144 14.64 -9.15 -7.86
N ARG A 145 15.35 -10.27 -7.65
CA ARG A 145 16.77 -10.24 -7.24
C ARG A 145 17.68 -9.62 -8.29
N LEU A 146 17.37 -9.80 -9.58
CA LEU A 146 18.20 -9.29 -10.67
C LEU A 146 17.93 -7.80 -10.97
N ASN A 147 16.71 -7.32 -10.72
CA ASN A 147 16.28 -6.00 -11.20
C ASN A 147 15.88 -5.01 -10.09
N CYS A 148 15.36 -5.51 -8.96
CA CYS A 148 14.71 -4.66 -7.94
C CYS A 148 15.48 -4.61 -6.62
N ALA A 149 16.07 -5.74 -6.20
CA ALA A 149 16.69 -5.90 -4.89
C ALA A 149 17.92 -5.00 -4.66
N ALA A 150 18.55 -4.49 -5.72
CA ALA A 150 19.65 -3.53 -5.59
C ALA A 150 19.21 -2.21 -4.91
N CYS A 151 17.94 -1.81 -5.12
CA CYS A 151 17.37 -0.58 -4.58
C CYS A 151 16.41 -0.89 -3.43
N HIS A 152 15.53 -1.86 -3.60
CA HIS A 152 14.48 -2.19 -2.63
C HIS A 152 14.94 -3.17 -1.54
N VAL A 153 16.20 -3.60 -1.57
CA VAL A 153 16.80 -4.66 -0.75
C VAL A 153 16.10 -6.01 -0.88
N ALA A 154 16.74 -7.09 -0.42
CA ALA A 154 16.18 -8.44 -0.55
C ALA A 154 14.87 -8.63 0.23
N SER A 155 14.66 -7.86 1.30
CA SER A 155 13.44 -7.83 2.12
C SER A 155 12.32 -7.00 1.52
N GLY A 156 12.58 -6.15 0.52
CA GLY A 156 11.60 -5.19 0.01
C GLY A 156 11.39 -3.97 0.92
N ALA A 157 12.18 -3.80 1.97
CA ALA A 157 12.07 -2.69 2.91
C ALA A 157 12.43 -1.31 2.29
N GLY A 158 13.11 -1.30 1.15
CA GLY A 158 13.70 -0.08 0.59
C GLY A 158 15.04 0.29 1.23
N ALA A 159 15.83 1.10 0.53
CA ALA A 159 17.10 1.63 1.02
C ALA A 159 17.42 3.00 0.43
N ALA A 160 18.34 3.71 1.07
CA ALA A 160 18.92 4.92 0.49
C ALA A 160 19.72 4.58 -0.78
N ILE A 161 19.44 5.28 -1.88
CA ILE A 161 20.08 5.07 -3.19
C ILE A 161 21.01 6.24 -3.58
N GLY A 162 21.37 7.08 -2.61
CA GLY A 162 22.29 8.21 -2.77
C GLY A 162 21.64 9.48 -3.31
N ALA A 163 22.38 10.59 -3.29
CA ALA A 163 21.90 11.92 -3.67
C ALA A 163 20.57 12.30 -2.98
N GLU A 164 20.46 11.99 -1.68
CA GLU A 164 19.27 12.26 -0.85
C GLU A 164 17.99 11.55 -1.32
N ARG A 165 18.11 10.55 -2.21
CA ARG A 165 16.99 9.72 -2.69
C ARG A 165 16.94 8.37 -1.97
N GLN A 166 15.72 7.85 -1.88
CA GLN A 166 15.42 6.59 -1.21
C GLN A 166 14.48 5.73 -2.06
N ALA A 167 14.79 4.44 -2.20
CA ALA A 167 13.81 3.47 -2.68
C ALA A 167 12.74 3.24 -1.60
N SER A 168 11.46 3.34 -1.97
CA SER A 168 10.35 3.12 -1.05
C SER A 168 10.26 1.66 -0.60
N SER A 169 9.71 1.46 0.60
CA SER A 169 9.32 0.12 1.05
C SER A 169 8.17 -0.41 0.20
N LEU A 170 8.24 -1.69 -0.15
CA LEU A 170 7.20 -2.42 -0.88
C LEU A 170 6.23 -3.14 0.07
N MET A 171 6.43 -3.04 1.38
CA MET A 171 5.72 -3.88 2.36
C MET A 171 4.22 -3.58 2.50
N SER A 172 3.76 -2.45 1.96
CA SER A 172 2.36 -2.05 1.96
C SER A 172 1.82 -1.77 0.54
N SER A 173 2.55 -2.17 -0.49
CA SER A 173 2.16 -1.94 -1.88
C SER A 173 1.19 -3.00 -2.37
N THR A 174 0.17 -2.59 -3.12
CA THR A 174 -0.75 -3.52 -3.79
C THR A 174 -0.10 -4.14 -5.03
N PRO A 175 -0.59 -5.31 -5.51
CA PRO A 175 -0.12 -5.89 -6.77
C PRO A 175 -0.20 -4.93 -7.96
N THR A 176 -1.28 -4.17 -8.09
CA THR A 176 -1.45 -3.17 -9.15
C THR A 176 -0.40 -2.07 -9.04
N GLU A 177 -0.19 -1.49 -7.85
CA GLU A 177 0.86 -0.47 -7.64
C GLU A 177 2.27 -0.99 -7.97
N ILE A 178 2.54 -2.28 -7.73
CA ILE A 178 3.81 -2.92 -8.11
C ILE A 178 3.93 -2.97 -9.64
N GLY A 179 2.87 -3.40 -10.34
CA GLY A 179 2.86 -3.43 -11.81
C GLY A 179 3.01 -2.06 -12.44
N GLU A 180 2.29 -1.07 -11.93
CA GLU A 180 2.39 0.33 -12.37
C GLU A 180 3.81 0.87 -12.15
N ALA A 181 4.40 0.65 -10.98
CA ALA A 181 5.76 1.09 -10.70
C ALA A 181 6.78 0.46 -11.67
N ILE A 182 6.59 -0.80 -12.07
CA ILE A 182 7.45 -1.51 -13.02
C ILE A 182 7.36 -0.87 -14.42
N ILE A 183 6.17 -0.51 -14.88
CA ILE A 183 5.99 0.06 -16.23
C ILE A 183 6.29 1.55 -16.29
N VAL A 184 5.91 2.32 -15.26
CA VAL A 184 6.07 3.78 -15.19
C VAL A 184 7.50 4.16 -14.83
N GLY A 185 8.12 3.46 -13.86
CA GLY A 185 9.44 3.85 -13.34
C GLY A 185 9.40 5.15 -12.53
N PRO A 186 8.75 5.17 -11.35
CA PRO A 186 8.55 6.39 -10.59
C PRO A 186 9.85 6.96 -10.00
N GLY A 187 10.06 8.27 -10.20
CA GLY A 187 11.16 9.03 -9.61
C GLY A 187 12.53 8.60 -10.13
N ALA A 188 13.27 7.84 -9.33
CA ALA A 188 14.60 7.32 -9.69
C ALA A 188 14.58 5.87 -10.16
N MET A 189 13.43 5.21 -10.08
CA MET A 189 13.25 3.83 -10.53
C MET A 189 13.19 3.84 -12.06
N PRO A 190 14.00 3.01 -12.77
CA PRO A 190 13.87 2.90 -14.22
C PRO A 190 12.54 2.23 -14.57
N SER A 191 12.00 2.54 -15.75
CA SER A 191 10.92 1.75 -16.33
C SER A 191 11.47 0.42 -16.88
N PHE A 192 10.71 -0.65 -16.71
CA PHE A 192 11.08 -2.01 -17.12
C PHE A 192 10.21 -2.48 -18.29
N GLY A 193 10.07 -1.66 -19.34
CA GLY A 193 9.17 -1.93 -20.48
C GLY A 193 9.45 -3.20 -21.30
N SER A 194 10.51 -3.94 -21.00
CA SER A 194 10.76 -5.27 -21.57
C SER A 194 10.06 -6.41 -20.82
N PHE A 195 9.48 -6.14 -19.64
CA PHE A 195 8.79 -7.14 -18.84
C PHE A 195 7.44 -7.44 -19.49
N THR A 196 7.13 -8.73 -19.61
CA THR A 196 5.82 -9.18 -20.08
C THR A 196 4.79 -9.09 -18.96
N PRO A 197 3.48 -9.15 -19.26
CA PRO A 197 2.45 -9.25 -18.23
C PRO A 197 2.67 -10.43 -17.27
N SER A 198 3.20 -11.56 -17.77
CA SER A 198 3.58 -12.70 -16.92
C SER A 198 4.73 -12.36 -15.97
N ASP A 199 5.75 -11.64 -16.45
CA ASP A 199 6.88 -11.23 -15.59
C ASP A 199 6.41 -10.27 -14.47
N ILE A 200 5.46 -9.39 -14.79
CA ILE A 200 4.86 -8.48 -13.79
C ILE A 200 4.08 -9.26 -12.75
N ASN A 201 3.23 -10.21 -13.17
CA ASN A 201 2.49 -11.09 -12.25
C ASN A 201 3.43 -11.90 -11.35
N ASP A 202 4.51 -12.46 -11.92
CA ASP A 202 5.52 -13.20 -11.17
C ASP A 202 6.20 -12.33 -10.11
N VAL A 203 6.60 -11.11 -10.46
CA VAL A 203 7.22 -10.16 -9.52
C VAL A 203 6.23 -9.73 -8.45
N ALA A 204 4.99 -9.40 -8.82
CA ALA A 204 3.94 -9.04 -7.87
C ALA A 204 3.67 -10.18 -6.89
N ALA A 205 3.53 -11.42 -7.37
CA ALA A 205 3.37 -12.62 -6.55
C ALA A 205 4.52 -12.78 -5.55
N TYR A 206 5.76 -12.62 -6.01
CA TYR A 206 6.92 -12.72 -5.14
C TYR A 206 6.98 -11.63 -4.06
N VAL A 207 6.63 -10.39 -4.41
CA VAL A 207 6.58 -9.29 -3.44
C VAL A 207 5.45 -9.49 -2.43
N THR A 208 4.27 -9.97 -2.86
CA THR A 208 3.18 -10.34 -1.95
C THR A 208 3.60 -11.44 -0.98
N GLU A 209 4.29 -12.48 -1.45
CA GLU A 209 4.86 -13.51 -0.57
C GLU A 209 5.89 -12.93 0.41
N LEU A 210 6.72 -11.96 -0.01
CA LEU A 210 7.65 -11.27 0.91
C LEU A 210 6.94 -10.47 1.99
N GLN A 211 5.81 -9.83 1.65
CA GLN A 211 4.95 -9.11 2.59
C GLN A 211 4.35 -10.07 3.63
N GLU A 212 3.81 -11.21 3.19
CA GLU A 212 3.18 -12.21 4.05
C GLU A 212 4.16 -12.87 5.04
N ARG A 213 5.43 -13.01 4.64
CA ARG A 213 6.49 -13.55 5.51
C ARG A 213 6.93 -12.59 6.61
N ASP A 214 6.44 -11.34 6.62
CA ASP A 214 6.85 -10.27 7.52
C ASP A 214 8.38 -10.18 7.68
N THR A 215 9.07 -10.15 6.54
CA THR A 215 10.55 -10.10 6.51
C THR A 215 11.12 -8.80 7.12
N THR A 216 10.25 -7.86 7.48
CA THR A 216 10.59 -6.58 8.13
C THR A 216 10.16 -6.50 9.60
N GLY A 217 9.70 -7.60 10.21
CA GLY A 217 9.26 -7.63 11.61
C GLY A 217 10.35 -7.22 12.62
N LEU A 218 9.95 -7.01 13.88
CA LEU A 218 10.84 -6.55 14.97
C LEU A 218 12.05 -7.47 15.20
N VAL A 219 11.90 -8.77 14.96
CA VAL A 219 12.99 -9.76 15.07
C VAL A 219 13.94 -9.74 13.88
N ALA A 220 13.51 -9.17 12.75
CA ALA A 220 14.29 -9.01 11.51
C ALA A 220 14.88 -7.59 11.36
N PHE A 221 14.86 -6.78 12.44
CA PHE A 221 15.39 -5.42 12.47
C PHE A 221 14.94 -4.54 11.28
N GLY A 222 13.66 -4.62 10.90
CA GLY A 222 13.12 -3.82 9.79
C GLY A 222 13.59 -4.26 8.40
N GLY A 223 14.14 -5.47 8.27
CA GLY A 223 14.69 -5.97 7.01
C GLY A 223 15.95 -5.22 6.57
N ALA A 224 16.65 -4.57 7.51
CA ALA A 224 17.86 -3.77 7.27
C ALA A 224 19.07 -4.58 6.75
N GLY A 225 18.98 -5.90 6.80
CA GLY A 225 19.92 -6.83 6.17
C GLY A 225 21.13 -7.21 7.04
N PRO A 226 22.06 -7.98 6.46
CA PRO A 226 23.07 -8.72 7.22
C PRO A 226 24.06 -7.82 7.99
N VAL A 227 24.23 -6.56 7.57
CA VAL A 227 25.11 -5.60 8.26
C VAL A 227 24.48 -5.15 9.58
N ALA A 228 23.21 -4.73 9.54
CA ALA A 228 22.49 -4.28 10.74
C ALA A 228 22.27 -5.47 11.71
N GLU A 229 21.90 -6.63 11.18
CA GLU A 229 21.78 -7.87 11.95
C GLU A 229 23.10 -8.28 12.58
N GLY A 230 24.21 -8.20 11.84
CA GLY A 230 25.55 -8.50 12.34
C GLY A 230 25.98 -7.57 13.47
N LEU A 231 25.70 -6.26 13.33
CA LEU A 231 25.95 -5.28 14.38
C LEU A 231 25.11 -5.58 15.63
N ALA A 232 23.83 -5.91 15.46
CA ALA A 232 22.96 -6.29 16.57
C ALA A 232 23.45 -7.57 17.26
N ALA A 233 23.85 -8.60 16.50
CA ALA A 233 24.42 -9.83 17.04
C ALA A 233 25.71 -9.56 17.83
N TRP A 234 26.55 -8.62 17.36
CA TRP A 234 27.76 -8.22 18.06
C TRP A 234 27.44 -7.48 19.38
N MET A 235 26.54 -6.50 19.33
CA MET A 235 26.18 -5.65 20.47
C MET A 235 25.38 -6.40 21.55
N LEU A 236 24.42 -7.23 21.14
CA LEU A 236 23.48 -7.91 22.04
C LEU A 236 23.90 -9.34 22.38
N GLY A 237 24.72 -9.96 21.53
CA GLY A 237 25.22 -11.32 21.73
C GLY A 237 26.67 -11.34 22.20
N LEU A 238 27.59 -10.86 21.36
CA LEU A 238 29.02 -11.05 21.59
C LEU A 238 29.55 -10.20 22.76
N ILE A 239 29.17 -8.92 22.88
CA ILE A 239 29.64 -8.07 23.98
C ILE A 239 29.21 -8.63 25.35
N PRO A 240 27.92 -8.96 25.60
CA PRO A 240 27.51 -9.54 26.88
C PRO A 240 28.17 -10.89 27.16
N LEU A 241 28.35 -11.73 26.15
CA LEU A 241 29.06 -13.00 26.28
C LEU A 241 30.52 -12.77 26.73
N ILE A 242 31.23 -11.82 26.12
CA ILE A 242 32.59 -11.45 26.53
C ILE A 242 32.61 -10.91 27.97
N ALA A 243 31.64 -10.11 28.37
CA ALA A 243 31.54 -9.59 29.74
C ALA A 243 31.33 -10.72 30.76
N ILE A 244 30.43 -11.66 30.49
CA ILE A 244 30.13 -12.81 31.35
C ILE A 244 31.35 -13.74 31.46
N THR A 245 32.02 -14.04 30.33
CA THR A 245 33.22 -14.89 30.35
C THR A 245 34.35 -14.25 31.16
N ARG A 246 34.53 -12.92 31.07
CA ARG A 246 35.49 -12.20 31.91
C ARG A 246 35.11 -12.22 33.40
N TRP A 247 33.83 -12.07 33.72
CA TRP A 247 33.36 -12.11 35.11
C TRP A 247 33.51 -13.49 35.74
N ILE A 248 33.23 -14.57 35.00
CA ILE A 248 33.44 -15.95 35.47
C ILE A 248 34.93 -16.27 35.58
N GLY A 249 35.74 -15.76 34.65
CA GLY A 249 37.17 -16.04 34.58
C GLY A 249 38.04 -15.17 35.50
N SER A 250 37.50 -14.11 36.12
CA SER A 250 38.27 -13.28 37.05
C SER A 250 38.54 -14.04 38.36
N PRO A 251 39.77 -14.05 38.88
CA PRO A 251 40.07 -14.67 40.17
C PRO A 251 39.22 -14.03 41.27
N HIS A 252 38.53 -14.86 42.05
CA HIS A 252 37.94 -14.41 43.30
C HIS A 252 39.00 -14.52 44.40
N GLU A 253 39.56 -13.39 44.82
CA GLU A 253 40.32 -13.28 46.08
C GLU A 253 39.41 -13.81 47.21
N GLY A 254 39.72 -14.96 47.79
CA GLY A 254 38.89 -15.53 48.86
C GLY A 254 38.94 -17.04 49.08
N ARG A 255 39.93 -17.76 48.55
CA ARG A 255 40.18 -19.16 48.95
C ARG A 255 41.66 -19.44 49.16
N ASP A 256 42.30 -18.55 49.88
CA ASP A 256 43.56 -18.83 50.55
C ASP A 256 43.12 -19.57 51.83
N ILE A 257 43.03 -20.90 51.74
CA ILE A 257 42.97 -21.70 52.96
C ILE A 257 44.33 -21.47 53.63
N GLU A 258 44.32 -20.76 54.76
CA GLU A 258 45.41 -20.71 55.73
C GLU A 258 45.79 -22.16 56.05
N ALA A 259 46.74 -22.69 55.26
CA ALA A 259 47.35 -23.98 55.50
C ALA A 259 48.41 -23.76 56.58
N ASP A 260 48.09 -24.27 57.77
CA ASP A 260 49.00 -24.78 58.78
C ASP A 260 50.24 -23.93 59.11
N GLU A 261 50.13 -23.10 60.14
CA GLU A 261 51.21 -22.96 61.11
C GLU A 261 50.77 -23.56 62.46
N GLU A 262 50.72 -24.89 62.49
CA GLU A 262 50.85 -25.64 63.74
C GLU A 262 52.23 -26.30 63.78
N GLN A 263 52.93 -26.03 64.90
CA GLN A 263 54.02 -26.77 65.56
C GLN A 263 55.43 -26.16 65.58
N PRO A 264 56.21 -26.42 66.64
CA PRO A 264 55.90 -27.07 67.93
C PRO A 264 55.98 -26.15 69.16
#